data_AF-A0A3F2V4R9-F1
#
_entry.id   AF-A0A3F2V4R9-F1
#
_cell.length_a   1.000
_cell.length_b   1.000
_cell.length_c   1.000
_cell.angle_alpha   90.00
_cell.angle_beta   90.00
_cell.angle_gamma   90.00
#
_symmetry.space_group_name_H-M   'P 1'
#
loop_
_entity.id
_entity.type
_entity.pdbx_description
1 polymer ?
#
loop_
_entity_poly.entity_id
_entity_poly.type
_entity_poly.pdbx_seq_one_letter_code
_entity_poly.pdbx_strand_id
1 'polypeptide(L)'
;MATLIHALSNIFRQQTAPSRTPWRADPNPGVFRPMMLSALQESTALVLNVVSRTLLGVLVVVVVAVSLPFAPGIGFYSALSASLALVYIASLTDVRRVRDAIYLVTVAVFVVTVLAFNPLHPVWVGLTLFTHVFMSFSTGLSRTSGSLNELNLWPVLFGIELSVLLFFIDQILV
;
A
#
# COMPACT_ATOMS: atom_id res chain seq x y z
N MET A 1 14.71 24.33 -8.00
CA MET A 1 14.15 23.51 -9.10
C MET A 1 15.19 23.02 -10.11
N ALA A 2 16.17 23.84 -10.51
CA ALA A 2 17.20 23.44 -11.50
C ALA A 2 18.13 22.27 -11.08
N THR A 3 18.34 22.08 -9.77
CA THR A 3 19.21 21.02 -9.21
C THR A 3 18.58 19.63 -9.27
N LEU A 4 17.25 19.52 -9.14
CA LEU A 4 16.51 18.26 -9.22
C LEU A 4 16.49 17.72 -10.66
N ILE A 5 16.34 18.62 -11.63
CA ILE A 5 16.37 18.29 -13.06
C ILE A 5 17.77 17.83 -13.48
N HIS A 6 18.83 18.46 -12.94
CA HIS A 6 20.19 18.02 -13.18
C HIS A 6 20.49 16.64 -12.55
N ALA A 7 20.03 16.40 -11.33
CA ALA A 7 20.18 15.11 -10.65
C ALA A 7 19.45 13.99 -11.41
N LEU A 8 18.22 14.24 -11.86
CA LEU A 8 17.46 13.29 -12.69
C LEU A 8 18.13 13.04 -14.04
N SER A 9 18.64 14.08 -14.72
CA SER A 9 19.34 13.88 -16.00
C SER A 9 20.66 13.11 -15.86
N ASN A 10 21.35 13.22 -14.72
CA ASN A 10 22.56 12.45 -14.43
C ASN A 10 22.25 10.99 -14.12
N ILE A 11 21.16 10.70 -13.41
CA ILE A 11 20.71 9.33 -13.16
C ILE A 11 20.30 8.65 -14.48
N PHE A 12 19.59 9.36 -15.36
CA PHE A 12 19.26 8.86 -16.69
C PHE A 12 20.49 8.70 -17.60
N ARG A 13 21.52 9.56 -17.49
CA ARG A 13 22.79 9.38 -18.22
C ARG A 13 23.63 8.22 -17.69
N GLN A 14 23.62 7.97 -16.39
CA GLN A 14 24.35 6.83 -15.81
C GLN A 14 23.68 5.49 -16.11
N GLN A 15 22.35 5.46 -16.26
CA GLN A 15 21.64 4.26 -16.74
C GLN A 15 21.77 4.05 -18.27
N THR A 16 22.09 5.09 -19.04
CA THR A 16 22.22 5.04 -20.51
C THR A 16 23.65 5.05 -21.03
N ALA A 17 24.66 5.07 -20.16
CA ALA A 17 26.03 4.75 -20.56
C ALA A 17 26.20 3.22 -20.50
N PRO A 18 26.11 2.49 -21.62
CA PRO A 18 26.39 1.07 -21.58
C PRO A 18 27.88 0.94 -21.31
N SER A 19 28.24 0.29 -20.20
CA SER A 19 29.54 -0.37 -20.09
C SER A 19 29.71 -1.15 -21.39
N ARG A 20 30.70 -0.78 -22.21
CA ARG A 20 31.00 -1.41 -23.50
C ARG A 20 31.06 -2.93 -23.33
N THR A 21 29.94 -3.59 -23.60
CA THR A 21 29.88 -5.02 -23.85
C THR A 21 30.09 -5.19 -25.36
N PRO A 22 30.98 -6.09 -25.82
CA PRO A 22 31.34 -6.22 -27.24
C PRO A 22 30.25 -6.91 -28.09
N TRP A 23 29.00 -6.94 -27.63
CA TRP A 23 27.89 -7.56 -28.33
C TRP A 23 26.85 -6.50 -28.66
N ARG A 24 27.02 -5.90 -29.83
CA ARG A 24 25.93 -5.21 -30.52
C ARG A 24 24.87 -6.27 -30.86
N ALA A 25 23.99 -6.53 -29.90
CA ALA A 25 22.76 -7.26 -30.17
C ALA A 25 21.81 -6.24 -30.81
N ASP A 26 21.78 -6.21 -32.14
CA ASP A 26 20.57 -5.74 -32.81
C ASP A 26 19.40 -6.53 -32.19
N PRO A 27 18.32 -5.89 -31.71
CA PRO A 27 17.23 -6.58 -31.05
C PRO A 27 16.63 -7.57 -32.05
N ASN A 28 17.00 -8.84 -31.93
CA ASN A 28 16.55 -9.87 -32.85
C ASN A 28 15.02 -9.94 -32.74
N PRO A 29 14.26 -9.59 -33.80
CA PRO A 29 12.80 -9.46 -33.72
C PRO A 29 12.12 -10.77 -33.30
N GLY A 30 12.79 -11.91 -33.48
CA GLY A 30 12.35 -13.23 -32.99
C GLY A 30 12.40 -13.40 -31.47
N VAL A 31 13.21 -12.64 -30.74
CA VAL A 31 13.36 -12.70 -29.27
C VAL A 31 12.59 -11.58 -28.58
N PHE A 32 12.49 -10.40 -29.21
CA PHE A 32 11.79 -9.24 -28.64
C PHE A 32 10.30 -9.52 -28.41
N ARG A 33 9.61 -10.11 -29.40
CA ARG A 33 8.17 -10.42 -29.30
C ARG A 33 7.83 -11.39 -28.15
N PRO A 34 8.51 -12.54 -27.97
CA PRO A 34 8.26 -13.42 -26.82
C PRO A 34 8.67 -12.79 -25.47
N MET A 35 9.73 -11.96 -25.42
CA MET A 35 10.07 -11.20 -24.20
C MET A 35 8.99 -10.19 -23.82
N MET A 36 8.43 -9.47 -24.79
CA MET A 36 7.37 -8.50 -24.54
C MET A 36 6.07 -9.18 -24.10
N LEU A 37 5.72 -10.31 -24.73
CA LEU A 37 4.54 -11.09 -24.35
C LEU A 37 4.67 -11.72 -22.96
N SER A 38 5.84 -12.24 -22.60
CA SER A 38 6.08 -12.79 -21.27
C SER A 38 6.06 -11.70 -20.18
N ALA A 39 6.66 -10.54 -20.43
CA ALA A 39 6.58 -9.39 -19.53
C ALA A 39 5.12 -8.89 -19.36
N LEU A 40 4.34 -8.84 -20.45
CA LEU A 40 2.92 -8.50 -20.38
C LEU A 40 2.12 -9.54 -19.58
N GLN A 41 2.36 -10.82 -19.79
CA GLN A 41 1.71 -11.90 -19.03
C GLN A 41 2.04 -11.82 -17.54
N GLU A 42 3.31 -11.58 -17.19
CA GLU A 42 3.76 -11.43 -15.80
C GLU A 42 3.12 -10.21 -15.13
N SER A 43 3.08 -9.08 -15.83
CA SER A 43 2.43 -7.86 -15.33
C SER A 43 0.92 -8.04 -15.15
N THR A 44 0.25 -8.74 -16.09
CA THR A 44 -1.19 -9.03 -16.02
C THR A 44 -1.51 -9.95 -14.86
N ALA A 45 -0.73 -11.01 -14.66
CA ALA A 45 -0.88 -11.92 -13.53
C ALA A 45 -0.71 -11.20 -12.18
N LEU A 46 0.26 -10.29 -12.09
CA LEU A 46 0.47 -9.47 -10.91
C LEU A 46 -0.73 -8.56 -10.63
N VAL A 47 -1.21 -7.83 -11.64
CA VAL A 47 -2.37 -6.93 -11.51
C VAL A 47 -3.61 -7.71 -11.09
N LEU A 48 -3.89 -8.85 -11.74
CA LEU A 48 -5.03 -9.70 -11.38
C LEU A 48 -4.95 -10.23 -9.95
N ASN A 49 -3.76 -10.62 -9.47
CA ASN A 49 -3.57 -11.04 -8.09
C ASN A 49 -3.80 -9.89 -7.09
N VAL A 50 -3.32 -8.68 -7.39
CA VAL A 50 -3.54 -7.50 -6.53
C VAL A 50 -5.03 -7.13 -6.51
N VAL A 51 -5.67 -7.07 -7.68
CA VAL A 51 -7.09 -6.72 -7.83
C VAL A 51 -7.98 -7.74 -7.13
N SER A 52 -7.79 -9.04 -7.39
CA SER A 52 -8.60 -10.09 -6.77
C SER A 52 -8.51 -10.07 -5.24
N ARG A 53 -7.30 -9.88 -4.68
CA ARG A 53 -7.11 -9.77 -3.23
C ARG A 53 -7.70 -8.49 -2.64
N THR A 54 -7.62 -7.39 -3.37
CA THR A 54 -8.27 -6.13 -2.99
C THR A 54 -9.79 -6.32 -2.93
N LEU A 55 -10.38 -6.96 -3.95
CA LEU A 55 -11.80 -7.28 -3.98
C LEU A 55 -12.22 -8.22 -2.84
N LEU A 56 -11.37 -9.18 -2.45
CA LEU A 56 -11.62 -9.99 -1.26
C LEU A 56 -11.68 -9.14 0.01
N GLY A 57 -10.77 -8.17 0.16
CA GLY A 57 -10.81 -7.22 1.29
C GLY A 57 -12.09 -6.39 1.33
N VAL A 58 -12.49 -5.84 0.17
CA VAL A 58 -13.75 -5.09 0.03
C VAL A 58 -14.95 -5.97 0.39
N LEU A 59 -14.99 -7.21 -0.12
CA LEU A 59 -16.08 -8.15 0.14
C LEU A 59 -16.25 -8.43 1.63
N VAL A 60 -15.15 -8.61 2.38
CA VAL A 60 -15.19 -8.81 3.83
C VAL A 60 -15.88 -7.64 4.52
N VAL A 61 -15.52 -6.40 4.18
CA VAL A 61 -16.12 -5.21 4.80
C VAL A 61 -17.60 -5.09 4.44
N VAL A 62 -17.97 -5.33 3.18
CA VAL A 62 -19.38 -5.29 2.75
C VAL A 62 -20.22 -6.33 3.48
N VAL A 63 -19.74 -7.56 3.62
CA VAL A 63 -20.44 -8.62 4.36
C VAL A 63 -20.62 -8.23 5.82
N VAL A 64 -19.58 -7.68 6.46
CA VAL A 64 -19.66 -7.20 7.85
C VAL A 64 -20.65 -6.03 7.97
N ALA A 65 -20.59 -5.06 7.06
CA ALA A 65 -21.46 -3.89 7.06
C ALA A 65 -22.93 -4.25 6.90
N VAL A 66 -23.27 -5.18 6.00
CA VAL A 66 -24.65 -5.67 5.81
C VAL A 66 -25.14 -6.49 7.01
N SER A 67 -24.22 -7.15 7.73
CA SER A 67 -24.56 -7.97 8.89
C SER A 67 -24.78 -7.16 10.18
N LEU A 68 -24.35 -5.89 10.20
CA LEU A 68 -24.47 -5.03 11.38
C LEU A 68 -25.85 -4.37 11.45
N PRO A 69 -26.55 -4.45 12.60
CA PRO A 69 -27.89 -3.88 12.75
C PRO A 69 -27.90 -2.34 12.83
N PHE A 70 -26.76 -1.72 13.14
CA PHE A 70 -26.63 -0.27 13.28
C PHE A 70 -25.32 0.21 12.64
N ALA A 71 -25.34 1.42 12.08
CA ALA A 71 -24.14 2.05 11.54
C ALA A 71 -23.12 2.33 12.67
N PRO A 72 -21.82 2.04 12.46
CA PRO A 72 -20.81 2.30 13.47
C PRO A 72 -20.63 3.80 13.74
N GLY A 73 -20.53 4.19 15.01
CA GLY A 73 -20.20 5.57 15.38
C GLY A 73 -18.70 5.89 15.20
N ILE A 74 -18.33 7.17 15.27
CA ILE A 74 -16.94 7.63 15.13
C ILE A 74 -15.94 6.91 16.07
N GLY A 75 -16.37 6.54 17.28
CA GLY A 75 -15.54 5.81 18.23
C GLY A 75 -15.11 4.41 17.74
N PHE A 76 -15.92 3.76 16.90
CA PHE A 76 -15.55 2.50 16.27
C PHE A 76 -14.40 2.71 15.28
N TYR A 77 -14.50 3.74 14.43
CA TYR A 77 -13.48 4.03 13.42
C TYR A 77 -12.14 4.45 14.03
N SER A 78 -12.16 5.22 15.12
CA SER A 78 -10.94 5.57 15.84
C SER A 78 -10.32 4.36 16.54
N ALA A 79 -11.13 3.48 17.14
CA ALA A 79 -10.65 2.23 17.73
C ALA A 79 -10.07 1.27 16.68
N LEU A 80 -10.70 1.17 15.50
CA LEU A 80 -10.21 0.37 14.39
C LEU A 80 -8.87 0.91 13.87
N SER A 81 -8.75 2.22 13.69
CA SER A 81 -7.50 2.86 13.29
C SER A 81 -6.38 2.64 14.33
N ALA A 82 -6.68 2.77 15.63
CA ALA A 82 -5.73 2.46 16.69
C ALA A 82 -5.31 0.97 16.68
N SER A 83 -6.25 0.06 16.42
CA SER A 83 -5.96 -1.38 16.34
C SER A 83 -5.06 -1.71 15.15
N LEU A 84 -5.27 -1.07 13.99
CA LEU A 84 -4.38 -1.22 12.83
C LEU A 84 -2.96 -0.71 13.13
N ALA A 85 -2.81 0.38 13.86
CA ALA A 85 -1.50 0.84 14.31
C ALA A 85 -0.78 -0.20 15.18
N LEU A 86 -1.50 -0.91 16.05
CA LEU A 86 -0.94 -2.02 16.83
C LEU A 86 -0.53 -3.21 15.95
N VAL A 87 -1.29 -3.51 14.88
CA VAL A 87 -0.90 -4.53 13.90
C VAL A 87 0.43 -4.18 13.23
N TYR A 88 0.66 -2.90 12.92
CA TYR A 88 1.93 -2.45 12.34
C TYR A 88 3.11 -2.54 13.31
N ILE A 89 2.87 -2.34 14.61
CA ILE A 89 3.89 -2.55 15.63
C ILE A 89 4.16 -4.06 15.80
N ALA A 90 3.12 -4.89 15.78
CA ALA A 90 3.25 -6.34 15.89
C ALA A 90 4.02 -6.93 14.69
N SER A 91 3.81 -6.39 13.49
CA SER A 91 4.55 -6.80 12.29
C SER A 91 6.01 -6.34 12.26
N LEU A 92 6.52 -5.66 13.31
CA LEU A 92 7.95 -5.43 13.45
C LEU A 92 8.72 -6.68 13.87
N THR A 93 8.03 -7.68 14.43
CA THR A 93 8.64 -8.91 14.96
C THR A 93 9.21 -9.81 13.86
N ASP A 94 8.71 -9.69 12.64
CA ASP A 94 9.00 -10.56 11.50
C ASP A 94 9.57 -9.82 10.28
N VAL A 95 9.71 -8.49 10.36
CA VAL A 95 10.32 -7.67 9.32
C VAL A 95 11.84 -7.86 9.30
N ARG A 96 12.39 -8.14 8.11
CA ARG A 96 13.82 -8.43 7.92
C ARG A 96 14.66 -7.20 7.54
N ARG A 97 14.02 -6.10 7.12
CA ARG A 97 14.69 -4.89 6.63
C ARG A 97 14.34 -3.67 7.49
N VAL A 98 15.36 -2.97 7.98
CA VAL A 98 15.20 -1.75 8.80
C VAL A 98 14.38 -0.67 8.08
N ARG A 99 14.57 -0.51 6.76
CA ARG A 99 13.78 0.43 5.94
C ARG A 99 12.27 0.19 6.05
N ASP A 100 11.86 -1.08 5.99
CA ASP A 100 10.45 -1.45 6.03
C ASP A 100 9.90 -1.22 7.46
N ALA A 101 10.70 -1.53 8.49
CA ALA A 101 10.36 -1.28 9.89
C ALA A 101 10.16 0.22 10.21
N ILE A 102 11.04 1.11 9.69
CA ILE A 102 10.89 2.56 9.85
C ILE A 102 9.54 3.04 9.31
N TYR A 103 9.12 2.51 8.17
CA TYR A 103 7.86 2.89 7.54
C TYR A 103 6.65 2.50 8.41
N LEU A 104 6.66 1.26 8.93
CA LEU A 104 5.62 0.75 9.84
C LEU A 104 5.54 1.56 11.15
N VAL A 105 6.70 1.81 11.78
CA VAL A 105 6.78 2.57 13.04
C VAL A 105 6.30 4.00 12.84
N THR A 106 6.71 4.67 11.76
CA THR A 106 6.35 6.07 11.51
C THR A 106 4.85 6.24 11.39
N VAL A 107 4.19 5.35 10.64
CA VAL A 107 2.72 5.37 10.51
C VAL A 107 2.05 5.08 11.84
N ALA A 108 2.52 4.06 12.58
CA ALA A 108 1.93 3.73 13.88
C ALA A 108 2.03 4.89 14.89
N VAL A 109 3.20 5.52 14.99
CA VAL A 109 3.42 6.68 15.86
C VAL A 109 2.54 7.85 15.44
N PHE A 110 2.45 8.15 14.14
CA PHE A 110 1.58 9.20 13.62
C PHE A 110 0.12 8.98 14.02
N VAL A 111 -0.42 7.78 13.76
CA VAL A 111 -1.82 7.44 14.06
C VAL A 111 -2.10 7.57 15.56
N VAL A 112 -1.24 6.99 16.41
CA VAL A 112 -1.40 7.08 17.87
C VAL A 112 -1.35 8.53 18.35
N THR A 113 -0.43 9.35 17.81
CA THR A 113 -0.30 10.75 18.21
C THR A 113 -1.52 11.57 17.81
N VAL A 114 -2.02 11.39 16.58
CA VAL A 114 -3.22 12.08 16.09
C VAL A 114 -4.46 11.70 16.91
N LEU A 115 -4.66 10.40 17.15
CA LEU A 115 -5.80 9.92 17.93
C LEU A 115 -5.71 10.31 19.41
N ALA A 116 -4.51 10.39 19.99
CA ALA A 116 -4.32 10.84 21.37
C ALA A 116 -4.73 12.31 21.58
N PHE A 117 -4.64 13.14 20.53
CA PHE A 117 -5.02 14.55 20.62
C PHE A 117 -6.55 14.73 20.67
N ASN A 118 -7.29 14.12 19.75
CA ASN A 118 -8.74 14.10 19.78
C ASN A 118 -9.32 12.90 18.98
N PRO A 119 -9.64 11.78 19.65
CA PRO A 119 -10.03 10.54 18.99
C PRO A 119 -11.47 10.55 18.44
N LEU A 120 -12.24 11.61 18.72
CA LEU A 120 -13.65 11.73 18.32
C LEU A 120 -13.88 12.86 17.33
N HIS A 121 -12.84 13.52 16.85
CA HIS A 121 -12.98 14.59 15.87
C HIS A 121 -12.87 14.03 14.44
N PRO A 122 -13.93 14.13 13.62
CA PRO A 122 -14.06 13.41 12.34
C PRO A 122 -12.87 13.57 11.40
N VAL A 123 -12.36 14.79 11.24
CA VAL A 123 -11.24 15.07 10.33
C VAL A 123 -9.95 14.33 10.74
N TRP A 124 -9.67 14.23 12.05
CA TRP A 124 -8.47 13.55 12.54
C TRP A 124 -8.58 12.05 12.35
N VAL A 125 -9.75 11.46 12.63
CA VAL A 125 -10.02 10.04 12.38
C VAL A 125 -9.95 9.72 10.87
N GLY A 126 -10.52 10.58 10.02
CA GLY A 126 -10.42 10.45 8.57
C GLY A 126 -8.98 10.49 8.08
N LEU A 127 -8.14 11.37 8.65
CA LEU A 127 -6.72 11.47 8.33
C LEU A 127 -5.95 10.20 8.71
N THR A 128 -6.24 9.60 9.87
CA THR A 128 -5.58 8.35 10.27
C THR A 128 -6.02 7.18 9.40
N LEU A 129 -7.32 7.06 9.09
CA LEU A 129 -7.85 6.07 8.14
C LEU A 129 -7.21 6.21 6.75
N PHE A 130 -7.09 7.43 6.23
CA PHE A 130 -6.40 7.68 4.96
C PHE A 130 -4.93 7.24 5.01
N THR A 131 -4.25 7.45 6.14
CA THR A 131 -2.84 7.06 6.31
C THR A 131 -2.67 5.54 6.22
N HIS A 132 -3.61 4.77 6.78
CA HIS A 132 -3.65 3.31 6.63
C HIS A 132 -3.79 2.91 5.15
N VAL A 133 -4.78 3.48 4.44
CA VAL A 133 -4.99 3.22 2.99
C VAL A 133 -3.73 3.52 2.16
N PHE A 134 -3.10 4.66 2.40
CA PHE A 134 -1.87 5.03 1.71
C PHE A 134 -0.75 4.04 1.98
N MET A 135 -0.61 3.63 3.24
CA MET A 135 0.40 2.69 3.67
C MET A 135 0.20 1.33 2.99
N SER A 136 -0.98 0.72 3.11
CA SER A 136 -1.28 -0.60 2.53
C SER A 136 -1.14 -0.62 1.01
N PHE A 137 -1.49 0.47 0.33
CA PHE A 137 -1.23 0.65 -1.09
C PHE A 137 0.29 0.66 -1.39
N SER A 138 1.04 1.48 -0.67
CA SER A 138 2.49 1.64 -0.90
C SER A 138 3.30 0.38 -0.58
N THR A 139 2.95 -0.35 0.49
CA THR A 139 3.61 -1.60 0.87
C THR A 139 3.21 -2.76 -0.04
N GLY A 140 1.96 -2.79 -0.50
CA GLY A 140 1.48 -3.75 -1.50
C GLY A 140 2.21 -3.67 -2.84
N LEU A 141 2.63 -2.48 -3.26
CA LEU A 141 3.42 -2.29 -4.48
C LEU A 141 4.93 -2.48 -4.29
N SER A 142 5.47 -2.10 -3.13
CA SER A 142 6.91 -2.09 -2.87
C SER A 142 7.50 -3.44 -2.42
N ARG A 143 6.67 -4.48 -2.25
CA ARG A 143 7.07 -5.84 -1.81
C ARG A 143 7.94 -5.81 -0.55
N THR A 144 7.41 -5.22 0.52
CA THR A 144 8.09 -5.14 1.83
C THR A 144 8.38 -6.52 2.42
N SER A 145 9.39 -6.66 3.28
CA SER A 145 9.66 -7.91 4.00
C SER A 145 8.64 -8.16 5.14
N GLY A 146 8.44 -9.43 5.52
CA GLY A 146 7.56 -9.82 6.63
C GLY A 146 6.37 -10.69 6.20
N SER A 147 5.71 -11.34 7.16
CA SER A 147 4.61 -12.28 6.98
C SER A 147 3.43 -11.68 6.24
N LEU A 148 3.13 -10.39 6.44
CA LEU A 148 2.06 -9.68 5.72
C LEU A 148 2.31 -9.65 4.20
N ASN A 149 3.57 -9.59 3.77
CA ASN A 149 3.92 -9.69 2.36
C ASN A 149 4.05 -11.14 1.90
N GLU A 150 4.63 -12.03 2.71
CA GLU A 150 4.73 -13.47 2.39
C GLU A 150 3.35 -14.11 2.18
N LEU A 151 2.35 -13.68 2.96
CA LEU A 151 0.95 -14.09 2.82
C LEU A 151 0.16 -13.25 1.80
N ASN A 152 0.79 -12.23 1.20
CA ASN A 152 0.17 -11.28 0.27
C ASN A 152 -1.11 -10.63 0.86
N LEU A 153 -1.05 -10.24 2.12
CA LEU A 153 -2.18 -9.62 2.85
C LEU A 153 -2.27 -8.11 2.62
N TRP A 154 -1.21 -7.44 2.18
CA TRP A 154 -1.22 -6.00 1.91
C TRP A 154 -2.32 -5.55 0.94
N PRO A 155 -2.53 -6.20 -0.23
CA PRO A 155 -3.66 -5.86 -1.10
C PRO A 155 -5.03 -6.10 -0.46
N VAL A 156 -5.15 -7.10 0.42
CA VAL A 156 -6.40 -7.37 1.15
C VAL A 156 -6.67 -6.26 2.17
N LEU A 157 -5.65 -5.88 2.95
CA LEU A 157 -5.72 -4.76 3.90
C LEU A 157 -6.06 -3.46 3.19
N PHE A 158 -5.48 -3.19 2.02
CA PHE A 158 -5.82 -2.04 1.19
C PHE A 158 -7.31 -2.02 0.83
N GLY A 159 -7.87 -3.15 0.39
CA GLY A 159 -9.30 -3.25 0.11
C GLY A 159 -10.17 -2.98 1.34
N ILE A 160 -9.80 -3.53 2.50
CA ILE A 160 -10.52 -3.32 3.77
C ILE A 160 -10.47 -1.84 4.16
N GLU A 161 -9.28 -1.27 4.26
CA GLU A 161 -9.06 0.10 4.72
C GLU A 161 -9.71 1.12 3.78
N LEU A 162 -9.67 0.88 2.46
CA LEU A 162 -10.32 1.74 1.48
C LEU A 162 -11.84 1.73 1.65
N SER A 163 -12.44 0.55 1.78
CA SER A 163 -13.88 0.43 2.03
C SER A 163 -14.28 1.09 3.35
N VAL A 164 -13.52 0.86 4.42
CA VAL A 164 -13.76 1.48 5.74
C VAL A 164 -13.70 3.01 5.64
N LEU A 165 -12.72 3.57 4.92
CA LEU A 165 -12.62 5.01 4.70
C LEU A 165 -13.83 5.55 3.92
N LEU A 166 -14.28 4.85 2.87
CA LEU A 166 -15.46 5.26 2.09
C LEU A 166 -16.73 5.25 2.95
N PHE A 167 -16.94 4.20 3.76
CA PHE A 167 -18.05 4.15 4.71
C PHE A 167 -17.97 5.25 5.75
N PHE A 168 -16.77 5.54 6.27
CA PHE A 168 -16.58 6.62 7.23
C PHE A 168 -16.95 7.99 6.64
N ILE A 169 -16.52 8.26 5.40
CA ILE A 169 -16.85 9.51 4.71
C ILE A 169 -18.37 9.63 4.55
N ASP A 170 -19.03 8.60 4.05
CA ASP A 170 -20.48 8.56 3.81
C ASP A 170 -21.31 8.74 5.08
N GLN A 171 -20.88 8.15 6.20
CA GLN A 171 -21.67 8.10 7.43
C GLN A 171 -21.39 9.20 8.45
N ILE A 172 -20.19 9.79 8.43
CA ILE A 172 -19.72 10.71 9.49
C ILE A 172 -19.32 12.08 8.94
N LEU A 173 -18.77 12.14 7.72
CA LEU A 173 -18.18 13.37 7.19
C LEU A 173 -19.12 14.16 6.26
N VAL A 174 -20.07 13.48 5.62
CA VAL A 174 -21.15 14.04 4.79
C VAL A 174 -22.36 14.35 5.66
#